data_AF-A0A847K3W0-F1
#
_entry.id   AF-A0A847K3W0-F1
#
_cell.length_a   1.000
_cell.length_b   1.000
_cell.length_c   1.000
_cell.angle_alpha   90.00
_cell.angle_beta   90.00
_cell.angle_gamma   90.00
#
_symmetry.space_group_name_H-M   'P 1'
#
loop_
_entity.id
_entity.type
_entity.pdbx_description
1 polymer ?
#
loop_
_entity_poly.entity_id
_entity_poly.type
_entity_poly.pdbx_seq_one_letter_code
_entity_poly.pdbx_strand_id
1 'polypeptide(L)' 'MGYWYNRITGEVRSGKVSPWPANVTFGPYQTAELAQNASLVASAREADAEEADKQWAEADEWDRADREWAEDW' A
#
# COMPACT_ATOMS: atom_id res chain seq x y z
N MET A 1 -26.54 -3.15 -2.78
CA MET A 1 -25.90 -1.83 -2.98
C MET A 1 -24.59 -1.89 -2.22
N GLY A 2 -23.46 -1.53 -2.82
CA GLY A 2 -22.15 -1.58 -2.16
C GLY A 2 -21.57 -0.18 -1.98
N TYR A 3 -20.60 -0.05 -1.08
CA TYR A 3 -19.80 1.15 -0.90
C TYR A 3 -18.43 0.95 -1.55
N TRP A 4 -18.01 1.92 -2.34
CA TRP A 4 -16.75 1.94 -3.07
C TRP A 4 -15.90 3.07 -2.50
N TYR A 5 -14.65 2.76 -2.22
CA TYR A 5 -13.69 3.73 -1.71
C TYR A 5 -12.65 4.04 -2.78
N ASN A 6 -12.43 5.33 -3.05
CA ASN A 6 -11.38 5.81 -3.93
C ASN A 6 -10.09 6.02 -3.12
N ARG A 7 -9.06 5.23 -3.40
CA ARG A 7 -7.77 5.31 -2.66
C ARG A 7 -6.91 6.53 -3.01
N ILE A 8 -7.23 7.23 -4.10
CA ILE A 8 -6.50 8.42 -4.54
C ILE A 8 -7.10 9.68 -3.89
N THR A 9 -8.43 9.78 -3.86
CA THR A 9 -9.12 10.99 -3.35
C THR A 9 -9.64 10.85 -1.93
N GLY A 10 -9.74 9.62 -1.39
CA GLY A 10 -10.34 9.35 -0.09
C GLY A 10 -11.87 9.35 -0.08
N GLU A 11 -12.51 9.49 -1.25
CA GLU A 11 -13.97 9.56 -1.35
C GLU A 11 -14.64 8.19 -1.24
N VAL A 12 -15.79 8.14 -0.56
CA VAL A 12 -16.67 6.96 -0.54
C VAL A 12 -17.93 7.25 -1.35
N ARG A 13 -18.27 6.36 -2.29
CA ARG A 13 -19.54 6.39 -3.03
C ARG A 13 -20.31 5.10 -2.89
N SER A 14 -21.63 5.19 -2.74
CA SER A 14 -22.52 4.04 -2.75
C SER A 14 -23.09 3.81 -4.16
N GLY A 15 -23.16 2.55 -4.58
CA GLY A 15 -23.63 2.19 -5.91
C GLY A 15 -23.66 0.69 -6.17
N LYS A 16 -24.32 0.27 -7.26
CA LYS A 16 -24.23 -1.11 -7.76
C LYS A 16 -22.89 -1.41 -8.43
N VAL A 17 -22.27 -0.40 -9.02
CA VAL A 17 -21.02 -0.48 -9.76
C VAL A 17 -20.07 0.60 -9.25
N SER A 18 -18.77 0.33 -9.28
CA SER A 18 -17.77 1.35 -8.98
C SER A 18 -17.84 2.49 -10.01
N PRO A 19 -17.80 3.76 -9.58
CA PRO A 19 -17.67 4.88 -10.49
C PRO A 19 -16.23 5.15 -10.94
N TRP A 20 -15.24 4.44 -10.38
CA TRP A 20 -13.82 4.62 -10.69
C TRP A 20 -13.17 3.30 -11.17
N PRO A 21 -12.03 3.36 -11.87
CA PRO A 21 -11.35 2.15 -12.35
C PRO A 21 -10.85 1.25 -11.22
N ALA A 22 -10.65 -0.03 -11.52
CA ALA A 22 -10.36 -1.06 -10.53
C ALA A 22 -9.02 -0.86 -9.79
N ASN A 23 -8.06 -0.17 -10.41
CA ASN A 23 -6.76 0.13 -9.82
C ASN A 23 -6.81 1.24 -8.74
N VAL A 24 -7.84 2.09 -8.76
CA VAL A 24 -8.02 3.22 -7.83
C VAL A 24 -9.17 3.01 -6.85
N THR A 25 -9.91 1.91 -6.98
CA THR A 25 -11.09 1.63 -6.15
C THR A 25 -10.89 0.39 -5.30
N PHE A 26 -11.30 0.45 -4.04
CA PHE A 26 -11.52 -0.73 -3.21
C PHE A 26 -13.01 -0.95 -2.93
N GLY A 27 -13.42 -2.23 -2.88
CA GLY A 27 -14.79 -2.65 -2.59
C GLY A 27 -15.33 -3.69 -3.57
N PRO A 28 -16.63 -4.01 -3.50
CA PRO A 28 -17.67 -3.30 -2.74
C PRO A 28 -17.68 -3.67 -1.24
N TYR A 29 -17.76 -2.66 -0.38
CA TYR A 29 -17.96 -2.80 1.06
C TYR A 29 -19.45 -2.80 1.43
N GLN A 30 -19.77 -3.41 2.57
CA GLN A 30 -21.13 -3.47 3.10
C GLN A 30 -21.57 -2.14 3.74
N THR A 31 -20.64 -1.37 4.31
CA THR A 31 -20.91 -0.08 4.95
C THR A 31 -19.89 0.98 4.52
N ALA A 32 -20.26 2.25 4.65
CA ALA A 32 -19.35 3.38 4.40
C ALA A 32 -18.18 3.41 5.39
N GLU A 33 -18.42 3.04 6.65
CA GLU A 33 -17.39 2.94 7.68
C GLU A 33 -16.34 1.87 7.34
N LEU A 34 -16.76 0.70 6.84
CA LEU A 34 -15.81 -0.33 6.39
C LEU A 34 -14.97 0.16 5.20
N ALA A 35 -15.58 0.93 4.30
CA ALA A 35 -14.89 1.52 3.16
C ALA A 35 -13.83 2.57 3.60
N GLN A 36 -14.16 3.42 4.58
CA GLN A 36 -13.19 4.35 5.18
C GLN A 36 -12.11 3.62 5.99
N ASN A 37 -12.46 2.60 6.77
CA ASN A 37 -11.49 1.87 7.58
C ASN A 37 -10.48 1.12 6.71
N ALA A 38 -10.92 0.61 5.56
CA ALA A 38 -10.02 0.01 4.58
C ALA A 38 -8.92 0.96 4.08
N SER A 39 -9.19 2.28 4.00
CA SER A 39 -8.15 3.29 3.74
C SER A 39 -7.07 3.26 4.79
N LEU A 40 -7.46 3.28 6.07
CA LEU A 40 -6.54 3.35 7.19
C LEU A 40 -5.65 2.09 7.23
N VAL A 41 -6.25 0.93 6.99
CA VAL A 41 -5.53 -0.35 6.94
C VAL A 41 -4.60 -0.42 5.72
N ALA A 42 -5.05 0.04 4.55
CA ALA A 42 -4.23 0.06 3.34
C ALA A 42 -3.02 1.00 3.52
N SER A 43 -3.24 2.23 3.99
CA SER A 43 -2.16 3.19 4.24
C SER A 43 -1.20 2.72 5.32
N ALA A 44 -1.68 2.05 6.37
CA ALA A 44 -0.82 1.47 7.40
C ALA A 44 0.08 0.36 6.83
N ARG A 45 -0.46 -0.47 5.91
CA ARG A 45 0.32 -1.51 5.24
C ARG A 45 1.32 -0.95 4.24
N GLU A 46 0.99 0.14 3.56
CA GLU A 46 1.91 0.80 2.64
C GLU A 46 3.10 1.42 3.41
N ALA A 47 2.85 2.02 4.58
CA ALA A 47 3.90 2.55 5.44
C ALA A 47 4.83 1.44 5.99
N ASP A 48 4.28 0.32 6.44
CA ASP A 48 5.05 -0.84 6.92
C ASP A 48 5.89 -1.46 5.78
N ALA A 49 5.32 -1.57 4.59
CA ALA A 49 6.02 -2.06 3.41
C ALA A 49 7.18 -1.15 2.98
N GLU A 50 7.01 0.17 3.05
CA GLU A 50 8.08 1.12 2.71
C GLU A 50 9.23 1.10 3.72
N GLU A 51 8.95 0.87 5.00
CA GLU A 51 9.99 0.69 6.02
C GLU A 51 10.74 -0.65 5.85
N ALA A 52 10.02 -1.71 5.47
CA ALA A 52 10.66 -2.97 5.11
C ALA A 52 11.58 -2.79 3.89
N ASP A 53 11.12 -2.13 2.83
CA ASP A 53 11.90 -1.92 1.60
C ASP A 53 13.23 -1.19 1.88
N LYS A 54 13.23 -0.20 2.78
CA LYS A 54 14.44 0.48 3.24
C LYS A 54 15.41 -0.48 3.95
N GLN A 55 14.91 -1.35 4.81
CA GLN A 55 15.76 -2.33 5.50
C GLN A 55 16.37 -3.34 4.53
N TRP A 56 15.64 -3.75 3.49
CA TRP A 56 16.18 -4.60 2.42
C TRP A 56 17.25 -3.87 1.60
N ALA A 57 17.04 -2.58 1.30
CA ALA A 57 18.03 -1.76 0.61
C ALA A 57 19.30 -1.53 1.44
N GLU A 58 19.16 -1.29 2.74
CA GLU A 58 20.29 -1.20 3.68
C GLU A 58 21.05 -2.53 3.79
N ALA A 59 20.36 -3.67 3.81
CA ALA A 59 21.03 -4.97 3.82
C ALA A 59 21.86 -5.23 2.54
N ASP A 60 21.40 -4.79 1.36
CA ASP A 60 22.14 -4.92 0.09
C ASP A 60 23.42 -4.07 0.07
N GLU A 61 23.42 -2.87 0.66
CA GLU A 61 24.64 -2.05 0.74
C GLU A 61 25.69 -2.64 1.69
N TRP A 62 25.28 -3.24 2.81
CA TRP A 62 26.21 -3.93 3.72
C TRP A 62 26.83 -5.16 3.08
N ASP A 63 26.05 -5.96 2.35
CA ASP A 63 26.56 -7.14 1.62
C ASP A 63 27.50 -6.75 0.47
N ARG A 64 27.20 -5.64 -0.22
CA ARG A 64 28.08 -5.08 -1.25
C ARG A 64 29.38 -4.56 -0.66
N ALA A 65 29.32 -3.79 0.43
CA ALA A 65 30.50 -3.24 1.08
C ALA A 65 31.42 -4.34 1.65
N ASP A 66 30.85 -5.41 2.22
CA ASP A 66 31.60 -6.59 2.67
C ASP A 66 32.32 -7.27 1.49
N ARG A 67 31.63 -7.40 0.34
CA ARG A 67 32.20 -7.99 -0.87
C ARG A 67 33.30 -7.12 -1.48
N GLU A 68 33.14 -5.81 -1.50
CA GLU A 68 34.17 -4.87 -1.99
C GLU A 68 35.39 -4.84 -1.06
N TRP A 69 35.18 -4.93 0.26
CA TRP A 69 36.26 -5.12 1.22
C TRP A 69 36.93 -6.48 1.09
N ALA A 70 36.22 -7.53 0.66
CA ALA A 70 36.75 -8.89 0.43
C ALA A 70 37.73 -8.99 -0.75
N GLU A 71 37.66 -8.06 -1.71
CA GLU A 71 38.42 -8.11 -2.98
C GLU A 71 39.64 -7.17 -3.01
N ASP A 72 39.81 -6.29 -2.03
CA ASP A 72 40.92 -5.31 -1.93
C ASP A 72 42.17 -5.82 -1.16
N TRP A 73 42.18 -7.10 -0.73
CA TRP A 73 43.31 -7.75 0.00
C TRP A 73 43.89 -8.96 -0.73
#